data_AF-A0A3M7SN96-F1
#
_entry.id   AF-A0A3M7SN96-F1
#
_cell.length_a   1.000
_cell.length_b   1.000
_cell.length_c   1.000
_cell.angle_alpha   90.00
_cell.angle_beta   90.00
_cell.angle_gamma   90.00
#
_symmetry.space_group_name_H-M   'P 1'
#
loop_
_entity.id
_entity.type
_entity.pdbx_description
1 polymer ?
#
loop_
_entity_poly.entity_id
_entity_poly.type
_entity_poly.pdbx_seq_one_letter_code
_entity_poly.pdbx_strand_id
1 'polypeptide(L)'
;MQTINNIFECKFCQDLLNKCILLPCRETICEKHTLSNQKINCPSCRNEHEVPKKGFPLNKIVNLFIEVKLYELYFGEAYQIVKHSCLKLDQTFESYFKMIEKPSEFPIQFFEQMVQAIDLKREEIKLENESYAKNLVIELFDSEHDIIKESKNEKFESVYSYLEIAKIKSDDDKIR
;
A
#
# COMPACT_ATOMS: atom_id res chain seq x y z
N MET A 1 -2.42 1.24 -39.86
CA MET A 1 -2.68 1.22 -38.41
C MET A 1 -1.82 2.29 -37.76
N GLN A 2 -2.41 3.26 -37.05
CA GLN A 2 -1.63 4.15 -36.20
C GLN A 2 -1.22 3.36 -34.95
N THR A 3 0.08 3.24 -34.72
CA THR A 3 0.63 2.69 -33.47
C THR A 3 0.38 3.66 -32.33
N ILE A 4 0.20 3.16 -31.10
CA ILE A 4 0.03 3.99 -29.88
C ILE A 4 1.14 5.04 -29.77
N ASN A 5 2.37 4.70 -30.20
CA ASN A 5 3.51 5.61 -30.23
C ASN A 5 3.23 6.89 -31.05
N ASN A 6 2.52 6.78 -32.18
CA ASN A 6 2.24 7.91 -33.07
C ASN A 6 1.29 8.95 -32.42
N ILE A 7 0.56 8.55 -31.38
CA ILE A 7 -0.34 9.42 -30.60
C ILE A 7 0.46 10.31 -29.66
N PHE A 8 1.60 9.81 -29.15
CA PHE A 8 2.45 10.51 -28.19
C PHE A 8 3.68 11.16 -28.83
N GLU A 9 3.77 11.18 -30.16
CA GLU A 9 4.87 11.81 -30.90
C GLU A 9 4.59 13.29 -31.20
N CYS A 10 5.55 14.15 -30.91
CA CYS A 10 5.48 15.55 -31.27
C CYS A 10 5.72 15.73 -32.77
N LYS A 11 4.82 16.41 -33.48
CA LYS A 11 4.98 16.67 -34.93
C LYS A 11 6.14 17.59 -35.31
N PHE A 12 6.74 18.29 -34.34
CA PHE A 12 7.90 19.17 -34.58
C PHE A 12 9.24 18.46 -34.42
N CYS A 13 9.46 17.74 -33.31
CA CYS A 13 10.73 17.04 -33.07
C CYS A 13 10.69 15.55 -33.41
N GLN A 14 9.51 14.98 -33.69
CA GLN A 14 9.31 13.54 -33.92
C GLN A 14 9.73 12.65 -32.74
N ASP A 15 9.98 13.25 -31.57
CA ASP A 15 10.22 12.56 -30.31
C ASP A 15 8.93 12.41 -29.51
N LEU A 16 9.00 11.63 -28.42
CA LEU A 16 7.96 11.58 -27.40
C LEU A 16 7.65 13.00 -26.89
N LEU A 17 6.36 13.29 -26.79
CA LEU A 17 5.84 14.51 -26.22
C LEU A 17 6.38 14.71 -24.79
N ASN A 18 6.81 15.94 -24.51
CA ASN A 18 7.29 16.36 -23.19
C ASN A 18 6.79 17.77 -22.92
N LYS A 19 6.17 17.97 -21.75
CA LYS A 19 5.52 19.21 -21.32
C LYS A 19 4.66 19.82 -22.44
N CYS A 20 3.49 19.21 -22.63
CA CYS A 20 2.64 19.38 -23.78
C CYS A 20 1.79 20.65 -23.70
N ILE A 21 1.77 21.42 -24.78
CA ILE A 21 0.91 22.60 -24.96
C ILE A 21 -0.09 22.36 -26.08
N LEU A 22 -1.22 23.06 -26.04
CA LEU A 22 -2.30 22.96 -27.02
C LEU A 22 -2.29 24.18 -27.96
N LEU A 23 -2.19 23.92 -29.26
CA LEU A 23 -2.28 24.95 -30.29
C LEU A 23 -3.75 25.34 -30.58
N PRO A 24 -4.00 26.50 -31.22
CA PRO A 24 -5.36 26.92 -31.59
C PRO A 24 -6.05 25.92 -32.54
N CYS A 25 -5.27 25.20 -33.35
CA CYS A 25 -5.76 24.11 -34.20
C CYS A 25 -6.02 22.80 -33.44
N ARG A 26 -5.89 22.79 -32.10
CA ARG A 26 -6.04 21.64 -31.19
C ARG A 26 -4.94 20.57 -31.29
N GLU A 27 -3.91 20.81 -32.07
CA GLU A 27 -2.72 19.97 -32.09
C GLU A 27 -1.93 20.10 -30.79
N THR A 28 -1.29 19.01 -30.36
CA THR A 28 -0.47 18.99 -29.15
C THR A 28 1.01 18.89 -29.49
N ILE A 29 1.83 19.79 -28.93
CA ILE A 29 3.28 19.84 -29.19
C ILE A 29 4.07 20.06 -27.90
N CYS A 30 5.38 19.81 -27.93
CA CYS A 30 6.25 20.12 -26.80
C CYS A 30 6.40 21.63 -26.61
N GLU A 31 6.34 22.11 -25.36
CA GLU A 31 6.46 23.54 -25.00
C GLU A 31 7.74 24.17 -25.58
N LYS A 32 8.85 23.41 -25.64
CA LYS A 32 10.16 23.85 -26.15
C LYS A 32 10.11 24.51 -27.52
N HIS A 33 9.15 24.16 -28.38
CA HIS A 33 9.03 24.71 -29.73
C HIS A 33 8.46 26.13 -29.78
N THR A 34 8.00 26.65 -28.63
CA THR A 34 7.35 27.97 -28.52
C THR A 34 8.14 28.97 -27.67
N LEU A 35 9.19 28.52 -26.97
CA LEU A 35 9.95 29.34 -26.01
C LEU A 35 10.73 30.49 -26.65
N SER A 36 11.09 30.38 -27.93
CA SER A 36 11.97 31.36 -28.61
C SER A 36 11.30 32.04 -29.81
N ASN A 37 10.04 31.71 -30.09
CA ASN A 37 9.35 32.11 -31.31
C ASN A 37 8.13 32.97 -30.96
N GLN A 38 7.95 34.08 -31.68
CA GLN A 38 6.71 34.87 -31.60
C GLN A 38 5.58 34.23 -32.42
N LYS A 39 5.94 33.39 -33.40
CA LYS A 39 5.03 32.69 -34.29
C LYS A 39 5.54 31.31 -34.61
N ILE A 40 4.63 30.35 -34.77
CA ILE A 40 4.97 28.99 -35.15
C ILE A 40 4.18 28.55 -36.39
N ASN A 41 4.82 27.84 -37.30
CA ASN A 41 4.15 27.20 -38.43
C ASN A 41 3.80 25.77 -38.05
N CYS A 42 2.52 25.48 -37.88
CA CYS A 42 2.07 24.16 -37.43
C CYS A 42 2.17 23.14 -38.59
N PRO A 43 2.91 22.03 -38.43
CA PRO A 43 3.03 21.00 -39.47
C PRO A 43 1.71 20.26 -39.76
N SER A 44 0.79 20.23 -38.79
CA SER A 44 -0.51 19.54 -38.93
C SER A 44 -1.52 20.35 -39.74
N CYS A 45 -1.75 21.62 -39.38
CA CYS A 45 -2.76 22.45 -40.03
C CYS A 45 -2.18 23.40 -41.10
N ARG A 46 -0.85 23.46 -41.22
CA ARG A 46 -0.08 24.32 -42.14
C ARG A 46 -0.33 25.82 -41.99
N ASN A 47 -0.96 26.24 -40.89
CA ASN A 47 -1.19 27.64 -40.56
C ASN A 47 -0.12 28.17 -39.59
N GLU A 48 0.12 29.46 -39.67
CA GLU A 48 0.91 30.21 -38.70
C GLU A 48 0.07 30.51 -37.45
N HIS A 49 0.63 30.28 -36.27
CA HIS A 49 0.00 30.58 -34.99
C HIS A 49 0.86 31.56 -34.21
N GLU A 50 0.27 32.67 -33.78
CA GLU A 50 0.92 33.62 -32.89
C GLU A 50 1.00 33.04 -31.48
N VAL A 51 2.20 33.14 -30.88
CA VAL A 51 2.44 32.66 -29.51
C VAL A 51 1.96 33.73 -28.54
N PRO A 52 1.00 33.43 -27.64
CA PRO A 52 0.53 34.40 -26.66
C PRO A 52 1.67 34.83 -25.72
N LYS A 53 1.61 36.04 -25.15
CA LYS A 53 2.61 36.55 -24.19
C LYS A 53 2.84 35.63 -22.97
N LYS A 54 1.82 34.85 -22.59
CA LYS A 54 1.87 33.89 -21.48
C LYS A 54 2.15 32.44 -21.94
N GLY A 55 2.46 32.24 -23.22
CA GLY A 55 2.54 30.93 -23.85
C GLY A 55 1.17 30.33 -24.17
N PHE A 56 1.18 29.18 -24.84
CA PHE A 56 -0.02 28.38 -25.07
C PHE A 56 -0.43 27.62 -23.80
N PRO A 57 -1.73 27.30 -23.64
CA PRO A 57 -2.19 26.52 -22.49
C PRO A 57 -1.59 25.10 -22.52
N LEU A 58 -1.24 24.58 -21.35
CA LEU A 58 -0.81 23.19 -21.19
C LEU A 58 -1.98 22.23 -21.47
N ASN A 59 -1.70 21.16 -22.21
CA ASN A 59 -2.63 20.05 -22.36
C ASN A 59 -2.53 19.14 -21.12
N LYS A 60 -3.28 19.48 -20.07
CA LYS A 60 -3.23 18.77 -18.78
C LYS A 60 -3.45 17.27 -18.93
N ILE A 61 -4.38 16.85 -19.78
CA ILE A 61 -4.72 15.43 -19.97
C ILE A 61 -3.52 14.68 -20.55
N VAL A 62 -2.92 15.18 -21.63
CA VAL A 62 -1.78 14.51 -22.27
C VAL A 62 -0.56 14.51 -21.35
N ASN A 63 -0.30 15.60 -20.62
CA ASN A 63 0.78 15.63 -19.63
C ASN A 63 0.55 14.60 -18.52
N LEU A 64 -0.67 14.48 -18.00
CA LEU A 64 -1.02 13.44 -17.03
C LEU A 64 -0.78 12.04 -17.61
N PHE A 65 -1.16 11.76 -18.85
CA PHE A 65 -0.89 10.46 -19.47
C PHE A 65 0.59 10.15 -19.64
N ILE A 66 1.43 11.15 -19.92
CA ILE A 66 2.88 10.99 -20.05
C ILE A 66 3.54 10.80 -18.68
N GLU A 67 3.03 11.48 -17.64
CA GLU A 67 3.53 11.37 -16.27
C GLU A 67 3.07 10.09 -15.58
N VAL A 68 1.91 9.55 -15.96
CA VAL A 68 1.39 8.30 -15.42
C VAL A 68 2.31 7.15 -15.82
N LYS A 69 3.04 6.66 -14.82
CA LYS A 69 3.74 5.40 -14.91
C LYS A 69 2.72 4.29 -14.90
N LEU A 70 2.64 3.54 -16.00
CA LEU A 70 1.68 2.44 -16.14
C LEU A 70 1.77 1.46 -14.95
N TYR A 71 2.96 1.22 -14.39
CA TYR A 71 3.14 0.34 -13.23
C TYR A 71 2.59 0.87 -11.90
N GLU A 72 2.23 2.17 -11.82
CA GLU A 72 1.58 2.80 -10.67
C GLU A 72 0.04 2.74 -10.79
N LEU A 73 -0.48 2.30 -11.94
CA LEU A 73 -1.92 2.09 -12.11
C LEU A 73 -2.36 0.84 -11.36
N TYR A 74 -3.45 0.97 -10.62
CA TYR A 74 -4.10 -0.16 -9.97
C TYR A 74 -4.84 -0.99 -11.04
N PHE A 75 -4.20 -2.05 -11.52
CA PHE A 75 -4.79 -3.01 -12.48
C PHE A 75 -5.70 -4.06 -11.84
N GLY A 76 -6.16 -3.82 -10.60
CA GLY A 76 -7.02 -4.74 -9.86
C GLY A 76 -6.25 -5.84 -9.11
N GLU A 77 -7.02 -6.64 -8.38
CA GLU A 77 -6.49 -7.69 -7.48
C GLU A 77 -5.70 -8.76 -8.22
N ALA A 78 -6.17 -9.18 -9.40
CA ALA A 78 -5.50 -10.21 -10.22
C ALA A 78 -4.06 -9.81 -10.58
N TYR A 79 -3.83 -8.54 -10.94
CA TYR A 79 -2.49 -8.04 -11.23
C TYR A 79 -1.60 -8.01 -9.98
N GLN A 80 -2.15 -7.65 -8.81
CA GLN A 80 -1.38 -7.68 -7.57
C GLN A 80 -0.97 -9.11 -7.17
N ILE A 81 -1.86 -10.08 -7.36
CA ILE A 81 -1.57 -11.50 -7.14
C ILE A 81 -0.45 -11.97 -8.07
N VAL A 82 -0.53 -11.64 -9.37
CA VAL A 82 0.52 -11.99 -10.34
C VAL A 82 1.84 -11.30 -9.99
N LYS A 83 1.84 -10.00 -9.69
CA LYS A 83 3.02 -9.23 -9.28
C LYS A 83 3.68 -9.84 -8.04
N HIS A 84 2.88 -10.18 -7.03
CA HIS A 84 3.37 -10.83 -5.82
C HIS A 84 3.94 -12.23 -6.10
N SER A 85 3.33 -12.97 -7.02
CA SER A 85 3.81 -14.30 -7.43
C SER A 85 5.14 -14.22 -8.19
N CYS A 86 5.31 -13.24 -9.08
CA CYS A 86 6.58 -12.96 -9.75
C CYS A 86 7.68 -12.57 -8.74
N LEU A 87 7.37 -11.68 -7.79
CA LEU A 87 8.33 -11.32 -6.74
C LEU A 87 8.78 -12.52 -5.89
N LYS A 88 7.84 -13.41 -5.53
CA LYS A 88 8.18 -14.66 -4.83
C LYS A 88 9.08 -15.57 -5.67
N LEU A 89 8.81 -15.64 -6.97
CA LEU A 89 9.61 -16.44 -7.89
C LEU A 89 11.04 -15.89 -8.00
N ASP A 90 11.20 -14.57 -8.13
CA ASP A 90 12.51 -13.92 -8.18
C ASP A 90 13.32 -14.17 -6.90
N GLN A 91 12.68 -14.04 -5.73
CA GLN A 91 13.32 -14.36 -4.45
C GLN A 91 13.74 -15.83 -4.35
N THR A 92 12.94 -16.74 -4.91
CA THR A 92 13.26 -18.17 -4.95
C THR A 92 14.49 -18.42 -5.84
N PHE A 93 14.56 -17.77 -7.00
CA PHE A 93 15.73 -17.86 -7.88
C PHE A 93 16.99 -17.30 -7.21
N GLU A 94 16.92 -16.14 -6.57
CA GLU A 94 18.06 -15.59 -5.84
C GLU A 94 18.57 -16.53 -4.74
N SER A 95 17.65 -17.15 -3.99
CA SER A 95 18.00 -18.15 -2.97
C SER A 95 18.67 -19.38 -3.59
N TYR A 96 18.14 -19.87 -4.71
CA TYR A 96 18.71 -21.00 -5.45
C TYR A 96 20.11 -20.69 -6.01
N PHE A 97 20.34 -19.49 -6.55
CA PHE A 97 21.66 -19.10 -7.04
C PHE A 97 22.68 -18.98 -5.89
N LYS A 98 22.27 -18.41 -4.75
CA LYS A 98 23.12 -18.39 -3.53
C LYS A 98 23.49 -19.79 -3.06
N MET A 99 22.54 -20.74 -3.16
CA MET A 99 22.78 -22.15 -2.83
C MET A 99 23.83 -22.78 -3.75
N ILE A 100 23.80 -22.48 -5.05
CA ILE A 100 24.79 -22.98 -6.01
C ILE A 100 26.17 -22.37 -5.76
N GLU A 101 26.24 -21.06 -5.50
CA GLU A 101 27.51 -20.37 -5.29
C GLU A 101 28.20 -20.80 -4.00
N LYS A 102 27.43 -21.09 -2.94
CA LYS A 102 27.96 -21.42 -1.61
C LYS A 102 27.19 -22.56 -0.93
N PRO A 103 27.35 -23.79 -1.42
CA PRO A 103 26.55 -24.94 -0.99
C PRO A 103 26.73 -25.30 0.50
N SER A 104 27.87 -24.97 1.12
CA SER A 104 28.12 -25.21 2.54
C SER A 104 27.50 -24.16 3.47
N GLU A 105 27.25 -22.94 2.99
CA GLU A 105 26.64 -21.86 3.78
C GLU A 105 25.10 -21.92 3.73
N PHE A 106 24.54 -22.48 2.64
CA PHE A 106 23.09 -22.54 2.44
C PHE A 106 22.33 -23.27 3.56
N PRO A 107 22.72 -24.47 4.03
CA PRO A 107 21.99 -25.14 5.10
C PRO A 107 21.93 -24.28 6.37
N ILE A 108 23.02 -23.59 6.70
CA ILE A 108 23.11 -22.73 7.89
C ILE A 108 22.13 -21.55 7.75
N GLN A 109 22.19 -20.82 6.63
CA GLN A 109 21.29 -19.70 6.35
C GLN A 109 19.82 -20.12 6.28
N PHE A 110 19.54 -21.29 5.71
CA PHE A 110 18.19 -21.85 5.64
C PHE A 110 17.65 -22.15 7.04
N PHE A 111 18.44 -22.77 7.92
CA PHE A 111 18.04 -23.02 9.30
C PHE A 111 17.85 -21.72 10.08
N GLU A 112 18.71 -20.72 9.90
CA GLU A 112 18.55 -19.39 10.51
C GLU A 112 17.22 -18.73 10.09
N GLN A 113 16.88 -18.79 8.79
CA GLN A 113 15.60 -18.28 8.30
C GLN A 113 14.40 -19.04 8.88
N MET A 114 14.50 -20.36 9.01
CA MET A 114 13.44 -21.16 9.63
C MET A 114 13.24 -20.79 11.11
N VAL A 115 14.33 -20.62 11.86
CA VAL A 115 14.27 -20.20 13.27
C VAL A 115 13.60 -18.83 13.38
N GLN A 116 14.02 -17.86 12.56
CA GLN A 116 13.40 -16.52 12.52
C GLN A 116 11.90 -16.60 12.19
N ALA A 117 11.50 -17.44 11.22
CA ALA A 117 10.09 -17.61 10.87
C ALA A 117 9.27 -18.23 12.02
N ILE A 118 9.85 -19.19 12.75
CA ILE A 118 9.23 -19.80 13.93
C ILE A 118 9.07 -18.75 15.05
N ASP A 119 10.10 -17.94 15.31
CA ASP A 119 10.05 -16.90 16.33
C ASP A 119 9.01 -15.83 16.01
N LEU A 120 8.92 -15.39 14.74
CA LEU A 120 7.88 -14.47 14.29
C LEU A 120 6.49 -15.07 14.49
N LYS A 121 6.27 -16.33 14.08
CA LYS A 121 4.99 -17.02 14.27
C LYS A 121 4.62 -17.16 15.74
N ARG A 122 5.60 -17.39 16.61
CA ARG A 122 5.38 -17.47 18.05
C ARG A 122 4.92 -16.12 18.62
N GLU A 123 5.52 -15.02 18.19
CA GLU A 123 5.13 -13.68 18.65
C GLU A 123 3.75 -13.28 18.10
N GLU A 124 3.42 -13.63 16.85
CA GLU A 124 2.07 -13.44 16.29
C GLU A 124 1.00 -14.16 17.14
N ILE A 125 1.20 -15.45 17.43
CA ILE A 125 0.26 -16.23 18.26
C ILE A 125 0.13 -15.64 19.67
N LYS A 126 1.23 -15.16 20.24
CA LYS A 126 1.22 -14.52 21.56
C LYS A 126 0.37 -13.25 21.54
N LEU A 127 0.53 -12.39 20.53
CA LEU A 127 -0.28 -11.18 20.36
C LEU A 127 -1.76 -11.49 20.14
N GLU A 128 -2.08 -12.51 19.34
CA GLU A 128 -3.44 -12.99 19.15
C GLU A 128 -4.07 -13.47 20.47
N ASN A 129 -3.33 -14.27 21.26
CA ASN A 129 -3.79 -14.74 22.57
C ASN A 129 -3.99 -13.59 23.57
N GLU A 130 -3.08 -12.62 23.60
CA GLU A 130 -3.22 -11.42 24.44
C GLU A 130 -4.45 -10.59 24.04
N SER A 131 -4.72 -10.46 22.74
CA SER A 131 -5.91 -9.79 22.24
C SER A 131 -7.18 -10.54 22.64
N TYR A 132 -7.18 -11.87 22.49
CA TYR A 132 -8.32 -12.71 22.85
C TYR A 132 -8.61 -12.64 24.36
N ALA A 133 -7.58 -12.71 25.20
CA ALA A 133 -7.71 -12.57 26.65
C ALA A 133 -8.28 -11.20 27.05
N LYS A 134 -7.83 -10.11 26.42
CA LYS A 134 -8.39 -8.77 26.67
C LYS A 134 -9.86 -8.69 26.30
N ASN A 135 -10.25 -9.23 25.14
CA ASN A 135 -11.64 -9.24 24.69
C ASN A 135 -12.53 -10.02 25.66
N LEU A 136 -12.09 -11.20 26.13
CA LEU A 136 -12.82 -11.97 27.13
C LEU A 136 -13.02 -11.20 28.44
N VAL A 137 -11.99 -10.46 28.90
CA VAL A 137 -12.11 -9.62 30.10
C VAL A 137 -13.15 -8.52 29.89
N ILE A 138 -13.16 -7.87 28.73
CA ILE A 138 -14.18 -6.86 28.39
C ILE A 138 -15.58 -7.49 28.38
N GLU A 139 -15.76 -8.63 27.71
CA GLU A 139 -17.04 -9.34 27.64
C GLU A 139 -17.56 -9.75 29.03
N LEU A 140 -16.65 -10.18 29.93
CA LEU A 140 -16.99 -10.50 31.32
C LEU A 140 -17.45 -9.26 32.10
N PHE A 141 -16.76 -8.12 31.95
CA PHE A 141 -17.16 -6.87 32.59
C PHE A 141 -18.49 -6.33 32.05
N ASP A 142 -18.72 -6.42 30.75
CA ASP A 142 -19.98 -6.01 30.13
C ASP A 142 -21.13 -6.90 30.64
N SER A 143 -20.92 -8.21 30.69
CA SER A 143 -21.89 -9.16 31.26
C SER A 143 -22.18 -8.89 32.74
N GLU A 144 -21.15 -8.59 33.54
CA GLU A 144 -21.32 -8.21 34.94
C GLU A 144 -22.13 -6.91 35.07
N HIS A 145 -21.82 -5.91 34.26
CA HIS A 145 -22.55 -4.64 34.25
C HIS A 145 -24.02 -4.83 33.89
N ASP A 146 -24.32 -5.68 32.91
CA ASP A 146 -25.69 -6.02 32.52
C ASP A 146 -26.43 -6.74 33.65
N ILE A 147 -25.80 -7.71 34.34
CA ILE A 147 -26.37 -8.38 35.53
C ILE A 147 -26.62 -7.37 36.65
N ILE A 148 -25.71 -6.43 36.92
CA ILE A 148 -25.88 -5.37 37.92
C ILE A 148 -27.05 -4.45 37.54
N LYS A 149 -27.19 -4.14 36.26
CA LYS A 149 -28.27 -3.28 35.75
C LYS A 149 -29.63 -3.98 35.86
N GLU A 150 -29.70 -5.26 35.53
CA GLU A 150 -30.92 -6.08 35.68
C GLU A 150 -31.27 -6.28 37.16
N SER A 151 -30.29 -6.54 38.02
CA SER A 151 -30.50 -6.69 39.48
C SER A 151 -30.78 -5.37 40.22
N LYS A 152 -30.54 -4.20 39.62
CA LYS A 152 -31.05 -2.92 40.16
C LYS A 152 -32.54 -2.69 39.87
N ASN A 153 -33.13 -3.44 38.92
CA ASN A 153 -34.57 -3.43 38.67
C ASN A 153 -35.35 -4.39 39.58
N GLU A 154 -34.69 -5.34 40.23
CA GLU A 154 -35.28 -6.19 41.27
C GLU A 154 -34.38 -6.18 42.51
N LYS A 155 -34.81 -5.56 43.61
CA LYS A 155 -34.08 -5.46 44.88
C LYS A 155 -33.35 -6.77 45.24
N PHE A 156 -32.07 -6.89 44.89
CA PHE A 156 -31.20 -7.97 45.34
C PHE A 156 -29.97 -7.39 46.04
N GLU A 157 -29.73 -7.91 47.25
CA GLU A 157 -28.57 -7.60 48.06
C GLU A 157 -27.30 -8.09 47.34
N SER A 158 -26.31 -7.19 47.24
CA SER A 158 -25.18 -7.32 46.32
C SER A 158 -24.29 -8.53 46.61
N VAL A 159 -23.71 -9.07 45.54
CA VAL A 159 -22.73 -10.17 45.48
C VAL A 159 -21.41 -9.88 46.24
N TYR A 160 -21.26 -8.68 46.85
CA TYR A 160 -20.18 -8.39 47.79
C TYR A 160 -20.08 -9.41 48.94
N SER A 161 -21.17 -10.09 49.30
CA SER A 161 -21.14 -11.17 50.30
C SER A 161 -20.35 -12.41 49.86
N TYR A 162 -20.28 -12.71 48.55
CA TYR A 162 -19.56 -13.89 48.06
C TYR A 162 -18.06 -13.65 47.88
N LEU A 163 -17.64 -12.41 47.60
CA LEU A 163 -16.22 -12.05 47.51
C LEU A 163 -15.56 -11.84 48.88
N GLU A 164 -16.31 -11.50 49.93
CA GLU A 164 -15.81 -11.55 51.32
C GLU A 164 -15.52 -12.98 51.78
N ILE A 165 -16.31 -13.96 51.35
CA ILE A 165 -16.08 -15.39 51.66
C ILE A 165 -14.81 -15.91 50.96
N ALA A 166 -14.48 -15.41 49.77
CA ALA A 166 -13.28 -15.82 49.02
C ALA A 166 -11.97 -15.21 49.53
N LYS A 167 -12.02 -14.12 50.32
CA LYS A 167 -10.84 -13.48 50.93
C LYS A 167 -10.37 -14.13 52.24
N ILE A 168 -11.14 -15.07 52.81
CA ILE A 168 -10.74 -15.83 54.00
C ILE A 168 -10.26 -17.21 53.56
N LYS A 169 -9.03 -17.29 53.02
CA LYS A 169 -8.20 -18.51 52.96
C LYS A 169 -6.77 -18.31 52.40
N SER A 170 -6.22 -17.10 52.48
CA SER A 170 -4.76 -16.91 52.45
C SER A 170 -4.29 -16.48 53.83
N ASP A 171 -4.43 -17.39 54.81
CA ASP A 171 -3.62 -17.31 56.02
C ASP A 171 -2.20 -17.69 55.60
N ASP A 172 -1.37 -16.67 55.45
CA ASP A 172 0.05 -16.78 55.75
C ASP A 172 0.17 -17.32 57.17
N ASP A 173 0.51 -18.60 57.28
CA ASP A 173 1.17 -19.10 58.46
C ASP A 173 2.16 -20.20 58.07
N LYS A 174 3.44 -19.87 58.26
CA LYS A 174 4.63 -20.73 58.39
C LYS A 174 5.43 -21.03 57.11
N ILE A 175 6.45 -20.20 56.89
CA ILE A 175 7.81 -20.72 56.75
C ILE A 175 8.69 -20.04 57.81
N ARG A 176 9.05 -20.85 58.80
CA ARG A 176 10.26 -20.72 59.62
C ARG A 176 11.44 -21.26 58.81
#